data_AF-A0A931VBG6-F1
#
_entry.id   AF-A0A931VBG6-F1
#
_cell.length_a   1.000
_cell.length_b   1.000
_cell.length_c   1.000
_cell.angle_alpha   90.00
_cell.angle_beta   90.00
_cell.angle_gamma   90.00
#
_symmetry.space_group_name_H-M   'P 1'
#
loop_
_entity.id
_entity.type
_entity.pdbx_description
1 polymer ?
#
loop_
_entity_poly.entity_id
_entity_poly.type
_entity_poly.pdbx_seq_one_letter_code
_entity_poly.pdbx_strand_id
1 'polypeptide(L)'
;MSKTSTVRARIQPELKNHAESVFHRLGLNATQAITIFYKQVELRGGLPFELAIPTSTTRQTFDSTDAGRDLIVCKDADDLFKKLGI
;
A
#
# COMPACT_ATOMS: atom_id res chain seq x y z
N MET A 1 5.65 -14.10 -28.26
CA MET A 1 5.13 -13.33 -27.11
C MET A 1 5.59 -11.89 -27.27
N SER A 2 4.69 -10.90 -27.19
CA SER A 2 5.09 -9.49 -27.28
C SER A 2 5.98 -9.15 -26.09
N LYS A 3 7.20 -8.66 -26.36
CA LYS A 3 8.19 -8.30 -25.34
C LYS A 3 7.82 -7.02 -24.57
N THR A 4 6.73 -6.35 -24.93
CA THR A 4 6.34 -5.03 -24.44
C THR A 4 4.82 -4.90 -24.35
N SER A 5 4.35 -4.21 -23.32
CA SER A 5 2.95 -3.76 -23.16
C SER A 5 2.94 -2.24 -22.96
N THR A 6 1.85 -1.57 -23.36
CA THR A 6 1.73 -0.10 -23.26
C THR A 6 0.78 0.28 -22.13
N VAL A 7 1.20 1.22 -21.28
CA VAL A 7 0.37 1.81 -20.23
C VAL A 7 -0.13 3.18 -20.71
N ARG A 8 -1.44 3.42 -20.67
CA ARG A 8 -2.07 4.71 -20.99
C ARG A 8 -3.06 5.09 -19.90
N ALA A 9 -2.95 6.29 -19.36
CA ALA A 9 -3.86 6.84 -18.38
C ALA A 9 -4.11 8.33 -18.67
N ARG A 10 -5.35 8.80 -18.42
CA ARG A 10 -5.69 10.22 -18.47
C ARG A 10 -5.49 10.81 -17.08
N ILE A 11 -4.78 11.94 -17.01
CA ILE A 11 -4.53 12.70 -15.78
C ILE A 11 -4.67 14.19 -16.08
N GLN A 12 -4.88 14.98 -15.04
CA GLN A 12 -4.91 16.43 -15.17
C GLN A 12 -3.54 16.95 -15.65
N PRO A 13 -3.50 17.90 -16.62
CA PRO A 13 -2.24 18.44 -17.14
C PRO A 13 -1.33 19.02 -16.06
N GLU A 14 -1.91 19.72 -15.08
CA GLU A 14 -1.19 20.35 -13.98
C GLU A 14 -0.52 19.29 -13.09
N LEU A 15 -1.25 18.21 -12.78
CA LEU A 15 -0.73 17.07 -12.02
C LEU A 15 0.43 16.41 -12.76
N LYS A 16 0.28 16.20 -14.09
CA LYS A 16 1.34 15.63 -14.93
C LYS A 16 2.61 16.46 -14.85
N ASN A 17 2.50 17.77 -15.12
CA ASN A 17 3.64 18.67 -15.20
C ASN A 17 4.37 18.76 -13.85
N HIS A 18 3.61 18.80 -12.75
CA HIS A 18 4.21 18.83 -11.42
C HIS A 18 4.91 17.50 -11.08
N ALA A 19 4.28 16.36 -11.35
CA ALA A 19 4.91 15.06 -11.11
C ALA A 19 6.19 14.87 -11.95
N GLU A 20 6.16 15.26 -13.23
CA GLU A 20 7.33 15.18 -14.12
C GLU A 20 8.48 16.09 -13.69
N SER A 21 8.20 17.27 -13.11
CA SER A 21 9.26 18.12 -12.56
C SER A 21 9.94 17.49 -11.33
N VAL A 22 9.18 16.79 -10.49
CA VAL A 22 9.71 16.02 -9.37
C VAL A 22 10.56 14.85 -9.87
N PHE A 23 10.06 14.09 -10.85
CA PHE A 23 10.84 12.99 -11.46
C PHE A 23 12.15 13.50 -12.07
N HIS A 24 12.13 14.65 -12.75
CA HIS A 24 13.31 15.23 -13.36
C HIS A 24 14.37 15.61 -12.30
N ARG A 25 13.95 16.19 -11.17
CA ARG A 25 14.83 16.45 -10.02
C ARG A 25 15.44 15.19 -9.43
N LEU A 26 14.76 14.05 -9.57
CA LEU A 26 15.24 12.73 -9.17
C LEU A 26 16.06 12.02 -10.28
N GLY A 27 16.26 12.65 -11.44
CA GLY A 27 16.97 12.06 -12.58
C GLY A 27 16.17 11.01 -13.34
N LEU A 28 14.84 11.04 -13.24
CA LEU A 28 13.93 10.06 -13.85
C LEU A 28 13.03 10.72 -14.88
N ASN A 29 12.70 9.97 -15.94
CA ASN A 29 11.56 10.28 -16.80
C ASN A 29 10.28 9.55 -16.34
N ALA A 30 9.13 9.95 -16.89
CA ALA A 30 7.83 9.37 -16.52
C ALA A 30 7.77 7.85 -16.74
N THR A 31 8.37 7.34 -17.83
CA THR A 31 8.40 5.90 -18.12
C THR A 31 9.16 5.13 -17.05
N GLN A 32 10.34 5.61 -16.64
CA GLN A 32 11.14 5.00 -15.58
C GLN A 32 10.39 5.01 -14.24
N ALA A 33 9.77 6.14 -13.89
CA ALA A 33 8.98 6.26 -12.66
C ALA A 33 7.81 5.26 -12.64
N ILE A 34 7.08 5.12 -13.76
CA ILE A 34 5.98 4.15 -13.90
C ILE A 34 6.52 2.71 -13.83
N THR A 35 7.66 2.41 -14.46
CA THR A 35 8.28 1.08 -14.36
C THR A 35 8.67 0.74 -12.92
N ILE A 36 9.23 1.68 -12.18
CA ILE A 36 9.57 1.50 -10.76
C ILE A 36 8.30 1.22 -9.94
N PHE A 37 7.21 1.96 -10.19
CA PHE A 37 5.92 1.72 -9.54
C PHE A 37 5.45 0.27 -9.73
N TYR A 38 5.42 -0.24 -10.96
CA TYR A 38 5.02 -1.63 -11.22
C TYR A 38 5.95 -2.64 -10.55
N LYS A 39 7.26 -2.38 -10.53
CA LYS A 39 8.23 -3.25 -9.84
C LYS A 39 8.02 -3.29 -8.34
N GLN A 40 7.65 -2.17 -7.72
CA GLN A 40 7.32 -2.16 -6.30
C GLN A 40 6.01 -2.91 -6.02
N VAL A 41 5.02 -2.82 -6.91
CA VAL A 41 3.77 -3.59 -6.79
C VAL A 41 4.04 -5.10 -6.86
N GLU A 42 4.84 -5.52 -7.84
CA GLU A 42 5.27 -6.91 -8.01
C GLU A 42 6.03 -7.41 -6.77
N LEU A 43 6.99 -6.62 -6.27
CA LEU A 43 7.85 -7.01 -5.15
C LEU A 43 7.08 -7.13 -3.82
N ARG A 44 6.11 -6.24 -3.57
CA ARG A 44 5.40 -6.16 -2.29
C ARG A 44 4.09 -6.95 -2.26
N GLY A 45 3.56 -7.37 -3.41
CA GLY A 45 2.23 -7.94 -3.51
C GLY A 45 1.11 -6.94 -3.13
N GLY A 46 1.37 -5.64 -3.27
CA GLY A 46 0.47 -4.57 -2.82
C GLY A 46 0.92 -3.19 -3.33
N LEU A 47 0.21 -2.13 -2.96
CA LEU A 47 0.62 -0.78 -3.37
C LEU A 47 1.94 -0.35 -2.73
N PRO A 48 2.75 0.45 -3.43
CA PRO A 48 4.08 0.83 -2.96
C PRO A 48 4.06 1.98 -1.94
N PHE A 49 2.89 2.31 -1.42
CA PHE A 49 2.64 3.31 -0.40
C PHE A 49 1.55 2.80 0.54
N GLU A 50 1.51 3.33 1.75
CA GLU A 50 0.49 2.97 2.74
C GLU A 50 -0.89 3.44 2.28
N LEU A 51 -1.84 2.51 2.25
CA LEU A 51 -3.25 2.83 2.06
C LEU A 51 -3.85 3.25 3.40
N ALA A 52 -3.74 4.54 3.74
CA ALA A 52 -4.17 5.08 5.03
C ALA A 52 -5.71 5.24 5.19
N ILE A 53 -6.53 4.54 4.40
CA ILE A 53 -7.98 4.51 4.61
C ILE A 53 -8.35 3.12 5.11
N PRO A 54 -8.47 2.93 6.43
CA PRO A 54 -8.96 1.66 6.97
C PRO A 54 -10.37 1.40 6.43
N THR A 55 -10.64 0.15 6.08
CA THR A 55 -12.01 -0.30 5.80
C THR A 55 -12.92 -0.03 7.00
N SER A 56 -14.24 -0.01 6.81
CA SER A 56 -15.18 0.16 7.93
C SER A 56 -14.91 -0.84 9.05
N THR A 57 -14.65 -2.10 8.70
CA THR A 57 -14.27 -3.17 9.63
C THR A 57 -12.96 -2.85 10.35
N THR A 58 -11.90 -2.51 9.61
CA THR A 58 -10.59 -2.19 10.21
C THR A 58 -10.69 -1.00 11.16
N ARG A 59 -11.45 0.03 10.77
CA ARG A 59 -11.68 1.23 11.60
C ARG A 59 -12.41 0.87 12.89
N GLN A 60 -13.50 0.11 12.79
CA GLN A 60 -14.25 -0.33 13.97
C GLN A 60 -13.40 -1.17 14.91
N THR A 61 -12.56 -2.06 14.38
CA THR A 61 -11.62 -2.85 15.19
C THR A 61 -10.64 -1.95 15.93
N PHE A 62 -10.05 -0.95 15.27
CA PHE A 62 -9.17 0.01 15.93
C PHE A 62 -9.91 0.79 17.03
N ASP A 63 -11.10 1.32 16.75
CA ASP A 63 -11.89 2.08 17.73
C ASP A 63 -12.31 1.24 18.95
N SER A 64 -12.61 -0.06 18.76
CA SER A 64 -12.90 -0.98 19.87
C SER A 64 -11.66 -1.28 20.69
N THR A 65 -10.55 -1.62 20.05
CA THR A 65 -9.30 -2.02 20.72
C THR A 65 -8.65 -0.86 21.48
N ASP A 66 -8.61 0.35 20.91
CA ASP A 66 -8.12 1.57 21.57
C ASP A 66 -8.96 1.93 22.81
N ALA A 67 -10.25 1.61 22.79
CA ALA A 67 -11.15 1.81 23.92
C ALA A 67 -11.15 0.62 24.92
N GLY A 68 -10.26 -0.36 24.75
CA GLY A 68 -10.14 -1.51 25.64
C GLY A 68 -11.25 -2.56 25.49
N ARG A 69 -12.05 -2.52 24.42
CA ARG A 69 -13.11 -3.49 24.13
C ARG A 69 -12.59 -4.59 23.21
N ASP A 70 -13.21 -5.76 23.31
CA ASP A 70 -12.96 -6.92 22.43
C ASP A 70 -11.49 -7.40 22.43
N LEU A 71 -10.73 -7.10 23.49
CA LEU A 71 -9.33 -7.51 23.64
C LEU A 71 -9.23 -8.90 24.27
N ILE A 72 -8.40 -9.76 23.66
CA ILE A 72 -8.01 -11.06 24.23
C ILE A 72 -6.61 -10.93 24.82
N VAL A 73 -6.52 -10.92 26.15
CA VAL A 73 -5.23 -10.89 26.85
C VAL A 73 -4.62 -12.29 26.85
N CYS A 74 -3.35 -12.39 26.44
CA CYS A 74 -2.58 -13.62 26.44
C CYS A 74 -1.39 -13.49 27.39
N LYS A 75 -1.04 -14.58 28.10
CA LYS A 75 0.05 -14.57 29.08
C LYS A 75 1.43 -14.66 28.41
N ASP A 76 1.51 -15.42 27.33
CA ASP A 76 2.71 -15.73 26.56
C ASP A 76 2.33 -16.16 25.13
N ALA A 77 3.33 -16.52 24.32
CA ALA A 77 3.12 -16.95 22.93
C ALA A 77 2.34 -18.27 22.83
N ASP A 78 2.54 -19.20 23.76
CA ASP A 78 1.86 -20.51 23.73
C ASP A 78 0.36 -20.35 24.03
N ASP A 79 0.01 -19.50 25.00
CA ASP A 79 -1.38 -19.13 25.32
C ASP A 79 -2.06 -18.39 24.14
N LEU A 80 -1.31 -17.56 23.41
CA LEU A 80 -1.80 -16.90 22.20
C LEU A 80 -2.17 -17.91 21.11
N PHE A 81 -1.25 -18.80 20.72
CA PHE A 81 -1.50 -19.78 19.66
C PHE A 81 -2.67 -20.71 20.03
N LYS A 82 -2.72 -21.16 21.28
CA LYS A 82 -3.84 -21.95 21.80
C LYS A 82 -5.18 -21.24 21.69
N LYS A 83 -5.24 -19.93 21.97
CA LYS A 83 -6.48 -19.12 21.85
C LYS A 83 -6.85 -18.80 20.40
N LEU A 84 -5.87 -18.73 19.50
CA LEU A 84 -6.08 -18.55 18.06
C LEU A 84 -6.47 -19.86 17.34
N GLY A 85 -6.29 -21.02 17.98
CA GLY A 85 -6.62 -22.32 17.40
C GLY A 85 -5.67 -22.75 16.28
N ILE A 86 -4.43 -22.22 16.29
CA ILE A 86 -3.34 -22.57 15.36
C ILE A 86 -2.15 -23.14 16.11
#